data_AF-A0A367V8Z6-F1
#
_entry.id   AF-A0A367V8Z6-F1
#
_cell.length_a   1.000
_cell.length_b   1.000
_cell.length_c   1.000
_cell.angle_alpha   90.00
_cell.angle_beta   90.00
_cell.angle_gamma   90.00
#
_symmetry.space_group_name_H-M   'P 1'
#
loop_
_entity.id
_entity.type
_entity.pdbx_description
1 polymer ?
#
loop_
_entity_poly.entity_id
_entity_poly.type
_entity_poly.pdbx_seq_one_letter_code
_entity_poly.pdbx_strand_id
1 'polypeptide(L)'
;MQLEAYSAQHATNEFLRYHHVRACIYFGIGTLEAFLNNRIRSFLSREGLPEEEIEFKLRHSIEDKWTKWVKRIYGTSAIKDSGVADIFKRFKDIRNEITHPTSRDHSIYAVLDNIQPYELLDAVAIGLVSLFETERKPFPYWLLGWNYVGLNGDASHPTQSNNQNGFLHSMKYMGFSVPAGISPACDDWEMRYMTSIDGFRKLRMSLDTYPKDIEPFFEEMPLRPRLCRFWWDRELILSSQKTS
;
A
#
# COMPACT_ATOMS: atom_id res chain seq x y z
N MET A 1 3.78 -2.57 -5.44
CA MET A 1 3.95 -3.62 -4.41
C MET A 1 2.93 -4.75 -4.57
N GLN A 2 1.62 -4.51 -4.44
CA GLN A 2 0.59 -5.56 -4.54
C GLN A 2 0.60 -6.30 -5.88
N LEU A 3 0.80 -5.58 -6.98
CA LEU A 3 1.02 -6.20 -8.29
C LEU A 3 2.19 -7.17 -8.27
N GLU A 4 3.35 -6.72 -7.82
CA GLU A 4 4.56 -7.55 -7.79
C GLU A 4 4.37 -8.78 -6.89
N ALA A 5 3.66 -8.64 -5.76
CA ALA A 5 3.31 -9.76 -4.90
C ALA A 5 2.43 -10.80 -5.63
N TYR A 6 1.41 -10.33 -6.35
CA TYR A 6 0.54 -11.19 -7.16
C TYR A 6 1.31 -11.86 -8.32
N SER A 7 2.09 -11.07 -9.08
CA SER A 7 2.87 -11.57 -10.21
C SER A 7 3.94 -12.57 -9.78
N ALA A 8 4.51 -12.43 -8.58
CA ALA A 8 5.42 -13.43 -8.01
C ALA A 8 4.74 -14.79 -7.79
N GLN A 9 3.48 -14.81 -7.30
CA GLN A 9 2.73 -16.06 -7.11
C GLN A 9 2.31 -16.72 -8.42
N HIS A 10 2.09 -15.92 -9.47
CA HIS A 10 1.59 -16.37 -10.77
C HIS A 10 2.68 -16.43 -11.85
N ALA A 11 3.94 -16.31 -11.46
CA ALA A 11 5.07 -16.34 -12.40
C ALA A 11 5.18 -17.71 -13.07
N THR A 12 5.44 -17.72 -14.38
CA THR A 12 5.56 -18.96 -15.17
C THR A 12 6.89 -19.67 -14.98
N ASN A 13 7.87 -19.01 -14.37
CA ASN A 13 9.19 -19.57 -14.05
C ASN A 13 9.84 -18.82 -12.88
N GLU A 14 10.90 -19.42 -12.33
CA GLU A 14 11.62 -18.89 -11.18
C GLU A 14 12.29 -17.55 -11.44
N PHE A 15 12.83 -17.33 -12.66
CA PHE A 15 13.46 -16.06 -13.00
C PHE A 15 12.48 -14.88 -12.89
N LEU A 16 11.28 -15.04 -13.45
CA LEU A 16 10.20 -14.05 -13.33
C LEU A 16 9.72 -13.92 -11.88
N ARG A 17 9.60 -15.04 -11.15
CA ARG A 17 9.25 -15.00 -9.74
C ARG A 17 10.25 -14.15 -8.95
N TYR A 18 11.55 -14.42 -9.08
CA TYR A 18 12.59 -13.66 -8.38
C TYR A 18 12.58 -12.18 -8.78
N HIS A 19 12.34 -11.87 -10.05
CA HIS A 19 12.20 -10.49 -10.51
C HIS A 19 11.08 -9.76 -9.75
N HIS A 20 9.89 -10.35 -9.70
CA HIS A 20 8.73 -9.78 -9.00
C HIS A 20 8.94 -9.72 -7.48
N VAL A 21 9.53 -10.75 -6.86
CA VAL A 21 9.87 -10.73 -5.43
C VAL A 21 10.81 -9.57 -5.13
N ARG A 22 11.91 -9.43 -5.90
CA ARG A 22 12.87 -8.33 -5.73
C ARG A 22 12.18 -6.98 -5.88
N ALA A 23 11.37 -6.80 -6.92
CA ALA A 23 10.62 -5.57 -7.15
C ALA A 23 9.68 -5.26 -5.97
N CYS A 24 8.97 -6.26 -5.44
CA CYS A 24 8.11 -6.11 -4.27
C CYS A 24 8.89 -5.62 -3.05
N ILE A 25 10.08 -6.16 -2.79
CA ILE A 25 10.95 -5.76 -1.68
C ILE A 25 11.42 -4.31 -1.84
N TYR A 26 11.89 -3.95 -3.03
CA TYR A 26 12.31 -2.58 -3.34
C TYR A 26 11.18 -1.57 -3.12
N PHE A 27 10.02 -1.83 -3.72
CA PHE A 27 8.88 -0.93 -3.60
C PHE A 27 8.36 -0.88 -2.16
N GLY A 28 8.27 -2.00 -1.46
CA GLY A 28 7.75 -2.02 -0.08
C GLY A 28 8.60 -1.20 0.88
N ILE A 29 9.92 -1.41 0.88
CA ILE A 29 10.83 -0.64 1.72
C ILE A 29 10.88 0.83 1.27
N GLY A 30 10.91 1.09 -0.04
CA GLY A 30 10.92 2.45 -0.59
C GLY A 30 9.65 3.24 -0.26
N THR A 31 8.47 2.62 -0.34
CA THR A 31 7.19 3.23 0.02
C THR A 31 7.14 3.60 1.50
N LEU A 32 7.55 2.69 2.39
CA LEU A 32 7.61 2.96 3.81
C LEU A 32 8.59 4.10 4.12
N GLU A 33 9.77 4.08 3.51
CA GLU A 33 10.78 5.11 3.69
C GLU A 33 10.29 6.49 3.20
N ALA A 34 9.67 6.56 2.01
CA ALA A 34 9.11 7.79 1.48
C ALA A 34 7.99 8.35 2.38
N PHE A 35 7.11 7.48 2.89
CA PHE A 35 6.06 7.88 3.83
C PHE A 35 6.65 8.46 5.11
N LEU A 36 7.57 7.75 5.77
CA LEU A 36 8.20 8.23 7.00
C LEU A 36 9.00 9.50 6.76
N ASN A 37 9.70 9.62 5.64
CA ASN A 37 10.41 10.85 5.28
C ASN A 37 9.47 12.05 5.16
N ASN A 38 8.31 11.87 4.53
CA ASN A 38 7.31 12.92 4.42
C ASN A 38 6.79 13.35 5.80
N ARG A 39 6.53 12.40 6.70
CA ARG A 39 6.09 12.68 8.08
C ARG A 39 7.17 13.37 8.91
N ILE A 40 8.42 12.90 8.83
CA ILE A 40 9.57 13.47 9.54
C ILE A 40 9.83 14.90 9.05
N ARG A 41 9.89 15.12 7.73
CA ARG A 41 10.03 16.47 7.14
C ARG A 41 8.91 17.38 7.64
N SER A 42 7.66 16.95 7.54
CA SER A 42 6.50 17.73 8.00
C SER A 42 6.55 18.07 9.49
N PHE A 43 7.07 17.18 10.33
CA PHE A 43 7.25 17.40 11.76
C PHE A 43 8.38 18.40 12.04
N LEU A 44 9.55 18.23 11.42
CA LEU A 44 10.72 19.11 11.62
C LEU A 44 10.52 20.50 11.04
N SER A 45 9.81 20.63 9.91
CA SER A 45 9.42 21.93 9.37
C SER A 45 8.52 22.70 10.33
N ARG A 46 7.63 22.01 11.08
CA ARG A 46 6.80 22.63 12.12
C ARG A 46 7.61 23.02 13.37
N GLU A 47 8.69 22.31 13.66
CA GLU A 47 9.67 22.70 14.69
C GLU A 47 10.58 23.87 14.24
N GLY A 48 10.46 24.32 12.98
CA GLY A 48 11.21 25.46 12.46
C GLY A 48 12.65 25.16 12.03
N LEU A 49 12.99 23.88 11.81
CA LEU A 49 14.33 23.51 11.33
C LEU A 49 14.54 23.95 9.88
N PRO A 50 15.77 24.38 9.51
CA PRO A 50 16.13 24.67 8.13
C PRO A 50 16.19 23.39 7.28
N GLU A 51 15.94 23.52 5.98
CA GLU A 51 15.83 22.39 5.06
C GLU A 51 17.10 21.52 5.01
N GLU A 52 18.28 22.12 5.06
CA GLU A 52 19.56 21.38 5.08
C GLU A 52 19.68 20.44 6.29
N GLU A 53 19.23 20.87 7.47
CA GLU A 53 19.21 20.04 8.66
C GLU A 53 18.15 18.93 8.58
N ILE A 54 17.00 19.23 7.95
CA ILE A 54 15.96 18.24 7.70
C ILE A 54 16.51 17.15 6.79
N GLU A 55 17.13 17.50 5.66
CA GLU A 55 17.72 16.53 4.74
C GLU A 55 18.76 15.64 5.41
N PHE A 56 19.61 16.21 6.28
CA PHE A 56 20.56 15.42 7.05
C PHE A 56 19.86 14.38 7.94
N LYS A 57 18.80 14.78 8.66
CA LYS A 57 18.01 13.90 9.53
C LYS A 57 17.19 12.87 8.74
N LEU A 58 16.87 13.11 7.47
CA LEU A 58 16.17 12.13 6.62
C LEU A 58 17.06 10.97 6.14
N ARG A 59 18.40 11.07 6.26
CA ARG A 59 19.33 10.00 5.83
C ARG A 59 19.44 8.81 6.78
N HIS A 60 18.75 8.85 7.92
CA HIS A 60 18.75 7.75 8.88
C HIS A 60 18.17 6.45 8.30
N SER A 61 18.56 5.32 8.87
CA SER A 61 18.07 4.01 8.43
C SER A 61 16.57 3.86 8.66
N ILE A 62 15.91 2.98 7.91
CA ILE A 62 14.48 2.71 8.10
C ILE A 62 14.15 2.21 9.52
N GLU A 63 15.06 1.46 10.14
CA GLU A 63 14.93 0.99 11.53
C GLU A 63 14.94 2.16 12.51
N ASP A 64 15.85 3.14 12.33
CA ASP A 64 15.86 4.35 13.13
C ASP A 64 14.60 5.20 12.89
N LYS A 65 14.13 5.30 11.64
CA LYS A 65 12.88 6.00 11.31
C LYS A 65 11.69 5.34 12.00
N TRP A 66 11.61 4.03 11.97
CA TRP A 66 10.51 3.29 12.59
C TRP A 66 10.58 3.29 14.12
N THR A 67 11.75 3.15 14.73
CA THR A 67 11.85 3.00 16.20
C THR A 67 11.99 4.33 16.94
N LYS A 68 12.78 5.28 16.40
CA LYS A 68 13.07 6.57 17.05
C LYS A 68 12.13 7.66 16.58
N TRP A 69 11.96 7.82 15.27
CA TRP A 69 11.17 8.92 14.73
C TRP A 69 9.67 8.72 14.91
N VAL A 70 9.14 7.51 14.70
CA VAL A 70 7.74 7.23 15.02
C VAL A 70 7.46 7.54 16.49
N LYS A 71 8.32 7.08 17.40
CA LYS A 71 8.18 7.39 18.84
C LYS A 71 8.24 8.90 19.12
N ARG A 72 9.09 9.65 18.42
CA ARG A 72 9.21 11.10 18.57
C ARG A 72 7.97 11.85 18.06
N ILE A 73 7.43 11.43 16.93
CA ILE A 73 6.31 12.11 16.25
C ILE A 73 4.96 11.72 16.89
N TYR A 74 4.80 10.44 17.23
CA TYR A 74 3.52 9.83 17.58
C TYR A 74 3.45 9.30 19.02
N GLY A 75 4.56 9.33 19.77
CA GLY A 75 4.66 8.76 21.11
C GLY A 75 4.95 7.25 21.10
N THR A 76 5.19 6.68 22.29
CA THR A 76 5.55 5.26 22.46
C THR A 76 4.45 4.28 22.09
N SER A 77 3.18 4.70 22.17
CA SER A 77 2.01 3.85 21.90
C SER A 77 1.71 3.63 20.42
N ALA A 78 2.42 4.31 19.51
CA ALA A 78 2.19 4.22 18.07
C ALA A 78 2.69 2.90 17.46
N ILE A 79 3.71 2.30 18.08
CA ILE A 79 4.29 1.01 17.67
C ILE A 79 3.55 -0.09 18.44
N LYS A 80 2.38 -0.49 17.93
CA LYS A 80 1.51 -1.47 18.59
C LYS A 80 1.89 -2.92 18.32
N ASP A 81 2.54 -3.18 17.19
CA ASP A 81 2.91 -4.53 16.75
C ASP A 81 4.43 -4.63 16.60
N SER A 82 5.06 -5.35 17.53
CA SER A 82 6.52 -5.56 17.50
C SER A 82 6.98 -6.36 16.29
N GLY A 83 6.11 -7.23 15.75
CA GLY A 83 6.45 -8.07 14.59
C GLY A 83 6.66 -7.26 13.31
N VAL A 84 6.01 -6.11 13.17
CA VAL A 84 6.15 -5.22 11.99
C VAL A 84 7.58 -4.67 11.89
N ALA A 85 8.19 -4.29 13.01
CA ALA A 85 9.56 -3.77 13.02
C ALA A 85 10.57 -4.85 12.58
N ASP A 86 10.39 -6.09 13.05
CA ASP A 86 11.25 -7.22 12.69
C ASP A 86 11.12 -7.57 11.20
N ILE A 87 9.90 -7.52 10.66
CA ILE A 87 9.65 -7.71 9.22
C ILE A 87 10.36 -6.61 8.41
N PHE A 88 10.24 -5.34 8.79
CA PHE A 88 10.93 -4.24 8.09
C PHE A 88 12.44 -4.39 8.12
N LYS A 89 12.99 -4.78 9.26
CA LYS A 89 14.44 -5.05 9.39
C LYS A 89 14.88 -6.18 8.46
N ARG A 90 14.21 -7.33 8.53
CA ARG A 90 14.50 -8.49 7.68
C ARG A 90 14.46 -8.14 6.20
N PHE A 91 13.40 -7.49 5.74
CA PHE A 91 13.25 -7.12 4.32
C PHE A 91 14.22 -6.02 3.87
N LYS A 92 14.61 -5.09 4.75
CA LYS A 92 15.66 -4.11 4.47
C LYS A 92 17.02 -4.78 4.32
N ASP A 93 17.36 -5.75 5.17
CA ASP A 93 18.63 -6.46 5.08
C ASP A 93 18.69 -7.28 3.78
N ILE A 94 17.58 -7.93 3.40
CA ILE A 94 17.46 -8.60 2.10
C ILE A 94 17.58 -7.59 0.95
N ARG A 95 16.90 -6.44 1.00
CA ARG A 95 17.02 -5.38 -0.03
C ARG A 95 18.48 -4.95 -0.21
N ASN A 96 19.18 -4.74 0.90
CA ASN A 96 20.57 -4.32 0.89
C ASN A 96 21.48 -5.36 0.24
N GLU A 97 21.27 -6.64 0.54
CA GLU A 97 22.01 -7.74 -0.09
C GLU A 97 21.70 -7.87 -1.59
N ILE A 98 20.45 -7.59 -2.01
CA ILE A 98 20.08 -7.54 -3.43
C ILE A 98 20.76 -6.35 -4.15
N THR A 99 20.90 -5.19 -3.50
CA THR A 99 21.54 -3.99 -4.09
C THR A 99 23.06 -4.03 -4.07
N HIS A 100 23.62 -4.51 -2.98
CA HIS A 100 25.03 -4.46 -2.66
C HIS A 100 25.39 -5.82 -2.08
N PRO A 101 25.61 -6.84 -2.94
CA PRO A 101 25.93 -8.17 -2.48
C PRO A 101 27.22 -8.12 -1.66
N THR A 102 27.11 -8.37 -0.35
CA THR A 102 28.26 -8.38 0.56
C THR A 102 28.63 -9.81 0.98
N SER A 103 27.68 -10.75 0.86
CA SER A 103 27.94 -12.17 1.07
C SER A 103 28.72 -12.75 -0.12
N ARG A 104 29.78 -13.51 0.18
CA ARG A 104 30.63 -14.17 -0.83
C ARG A 104 29.96 -15.39 -1.47
N ASP A 105 29.01 -15.99 -0.78
CA ASP A 105 28.24 -17.12 -1.27
C ASP A 105 26.96 -16.59 -1.93
N HIS A 106 26.83 -16.78 -3.24
CA HIS A 106 25.73 -16.37 -4.12
C HIS A 106 24.33 -16.95 -3.77
N SER A 107 24.01 -17.13 -2.49
CA SER A 107 22.79 -17.77 -1.97
C SER A 107 21.57 -16.85 -1.88
N ILE A 108 21.63 -15.63 -2.41
CA ILE A 108 20.48 -14.71 -2.39
C ILE A 108 19.22 -15.36 -2.98
N TYR A 109 19.36 -16.22 -3.99
CA TYR A 109 18.24 -16.97 -4.55
C TYR A 109 17.60 -17.95 -3.54
N ALA A 110 18.39 -18.63 -2.71
CA ALA A 110 17.88 -19.47 -1.64
C ALA A 110 17.15 -18.66 -0.55
N VAL A 111 17.54 -17.40 -0.35
CA VAL A 111 16.77 -16.46 0.48
C VAL A 111 15.46 -16.08 -0.22
N LEU A 112 15.51 -15.71 -1.50
CA LEU A 112 14.33 -15.35 -2.30
C LEU A 112 13.33 -16.51 -2.46
N ASP A 113 13.77 -17.76 -2.37
CA ASP A 113 12.90 -18.94 -2.36
C ASP A 113 11.93 -18.97 -1.18
N ASN A 114 12.37 -18.49 -0.04
CA ASN A 114 11.62 -18.54 1.21
C ASN A 114 10.86 -17.25 1.51
N ILE A 115 11.00 -16.22 0.67
CA ILE A 115 10.31 -14.94 0.85
C ILE A 115 8.85 -15.05 0.44
N GLN A 116 7.98 -14.58 1.32
CA GLN A 116 6.56 -14.36 1.04
C GLN A 116 6.31 -12.86 0.83
N PRO A 117 6.13 -12.39 -0.43
CA PRO A 117 5.94 -10.96 -0.72
C PRO A 117 4.75 -10.32 0.02
N TYR A 118 3.69 -11.11 0.26
CA TYR A 118 2.51 -10.66 0.98
C TYR A 118 2.80 -10.33 2.45
N GLU A 119 3.81 -10.94 3.06
CA GLU A 119 4.22 -10.62 4.44
C GLU A 119 4.73 -9.18 4.56
N LEU A 120 5.52 -8.71 3.59
CA LEU A 120 5.96 -7.31 3.53
C LEU A 120 4.79 -6.37 3.22
N LEU A 121 3.93 -6.75 2.27
CA LEU A 121 2.73 -5.97 1.91
C LEU A 121 1.85 -5.73 3.14
N ASP A 122 1.59 -6.78 3.91
CA ASP A 122 0.76 -6.74 5.11
C ASP A 122 1.42 -5.93 6.22
N ALA A 123 2.72 -6.12 6.45
CA ALA A 123 3.47 -5.35 7.44
C ALA A 123 3.49 -3.85 7.11
N VAL A 124 3.69 -3.48 5.83
CA VAL A 124 3.62 -2.08 5.39
C VAL A 124 2.23 -1.52 5.62
N ALA A 125 1.17 -2.23 5.20
CA ALA A 125 -0.20 -1.76 5.38
C ALA A 125 -0.55 -1.57 6.87
N ILE A 126 -0.30 -2.57 7.71
CA ILE A 126 -0.55 -2.51 9.15
C ILE A 126 0.27 -1.40 9.81
N GLY A 127 1.55 -1.28 9.44
CA GLY A 127 2.43 -0.23 9.96
C GLY A 127 1.91 1.16 9.62
N LEU A 128 1.47 1.41 8.39
CA LEU A 128 0.91 2.71 8.02
C LEU A 128 -0.42 2.97 8.72
N VAL A 129 -1.31 1.97 8.79
CA VAL A 129 -2.59 2.09 9.50
C VAL A 129 -2.40 2.40 10.98
N SER A 130 -1.39 1.83 11.66
CA SER A 130 -1.14 2.11 13.08
C SER A 130 -0.77 3.58 13.33
N LEU A 131 -0.08 4.21 12.36
CA LEU A 131 0.26 5.63 12.41
C LEU A 131 -0.99 6.50 12.20
N PHE A 132 -1.84 6.17 11.22
CA PHE A 132 -3.12 6.87 11.00
C PHE A 132 -4.05 6.74 12.20
N GLU A 133 -4.12 5.56 12.81
CA GLU A 133 -4.88 5.31 14.04
C GLU A 133 -4.38 6.17 15.20
N THR A 134 -3.07 6.32 15.34
CA THR A 134 -2.47 7.20 16.37
C THR A 134 -2.81 8.67 16.12
N GLU A 135 -2.84 9.09 14.85
CA GLU A 135 -3.31 10.43 14.45
C GLU A 135 -4.83 10.62 14.59
N ARG A 136 -5.60 9.55 14.88
CA ARG A 136 -7.07 9.51 14.82
C ARG A 136 -7.61 10.00 13.48
N LYS A 137 -6.92 9.63 12.40
CA LYS A 137 -7.30 9.99 11.03
C LYS A 137 -7.69 8.75 10.23
N PRO A 138 -8.60 8.92 9.26
CA PRO A 138 -8.86 7.86 8.30
C PRO A 138 -7.60 7.47 7.55
N PHE A 139 -7.34 6.16 7.46
CA PHE A 139 -6.34 5.64 6.56
C PHE A 139 -6.89 5.68 5.12
N PRO A 140 -6.06 5.92 4.11
CA PRO A 140 -6.51 5.96 2.72
C PRO A 140 -6.85 4.56 2.19
N TYR A 141 -7.89 4.46 1.36
CA TYR A 141 -8.43 3.20 0.83
C TYR A 141 -7.40 2.32 0.15
N TRP A 142 -6.36 2.90 -0.47
CA TRP A 142 -5.36 2.13 -1.21
C TRP A 142 -4.53 1.21 -0.31
N LEU A 143 -4.52 1.42 1.01
CA LEU A 143 -3.94 0.48 1.97
C LEU A 143 -4.68 -0.87 2.00
N LEU A 144 -5.96 -0.89 1.60
CA LEU A 144 -6.77 -2.11 1.47
C LEU A 144 -6.42 -2.91 0.20
N GLY A 145 -5.47 -2.42 -0.61
CA GLY A 145 -5.05 -3.09 -1.83
C GLY A 145 -5.99 -2.87 -3.02
N TRP A 146 -6.63 -1.71 -3.08
CA TRP A 146 -7.48 -1.31 -4.19
C TRP A 146 -7.00 0.01 -4.76
N ASN A 147 -7.10 0.17 -6.07
CA ASN A 147 -6.62 1.31 -6.85
C ASN A 147 -7.71 1.75 -7.83
N TYR A 148 -7.56 2.89 -8.49
CA TYR A 148 -8.46 3.27 -9.57
C TYR A 148 -7.76 3.20 -10.93
N VAL A 149 -8.51 2.77 -11.94
CA VAL A 149 -8.12 2.74 -13.35
C VAL A 149 -9.22 3.35 -14.20
N GLY A 150 -8.93 3.82 -15.41
CA GLY A 150 -9.96 4.41 -16.28
C GLY A 150 -9.92 5.93 -16.38
N LEU A 151 -8.77 6.57 -16.19
CA LEU A 151 -8.68 8.04 -16.31
C LEU A 151 -9.13 8.48 -17.70
N ASN A 152 -10.10 9.39 -17.78
CA ASN A 152 -10.69 9.87 -19.04
C ASN A 152 -11.22 8.75 -19.96
N GLY A 153 -11.69 7.64 -19.38
CA GLY A 153 -12.19 6.49 -20.12
C GLY A 153 -11.10 5.52 -20.60
N ASP A 154 -9.82 5.76 -20.30
CA ASP A 154 -8.75 4.83 -20.62
C ASP A 154 -8.52 3.84 -19.47
N ALA A 155 -9.04 2.62 -19.63
CA ALA A 155 -8.95 1.54 -18.65
C ALA A 155 -7.51 1.05 -18.36
N SER A 156 -6.53 1.45 -19.18
CA SER A 156 -5.11 1.16 -18.93
C SER A 156 -4.43 2.21 -18.04
N HIS A 157 -5.06 3.36 -17.82
CA HIS A 157 -4.44 4.46 -17.08
C HIS A 157 -4.84 4.45 -15.60
N PRO A 158 -3.86 4.42 -14.68
CA PRO A 158 -4.10 4.52 -13.26
C PRO A 158 -4.57 5.92 -12.88
N THR A 159 -5.40 6.03 -11.85
CA THR A 159 -5.82 7.31 -11.28
C THR A 159 -5.94 7.23 -9.76
N GLN A 160 -5.87 8.39 -9.12
CA GLN A 160 -6.05 8.53 -7.68
C GLN A 160 -7.42 9.12 -7.39
N SER A 161 -8.09 8.55 -6.39
CA SER A 161 -9.29 9.14 -5.80
C SER A 161 -9.09 9.29 -4.30
N ASN A 162 -10.16 9.61 -3.58
CA ASN A 162 -10.16 9.63 -2.11
C ASN A 162 -11.27 8.72 -1.56
N ASN A 163 -11.29 8.58 -0.24
CA ASN A 163 -12.23 7.70 0.44
C ASN A 163 -13.70 8.08 0.15
N GLN A 164 -14.03 9.37 0.19
CA GLN A 164 -15.41 9.84 0.13
C GLN A 164 -15.96 9.95 -1.31
N ASN A 165 -15.21 10.57 -2.21
CA ASN A 165 -15.63 10.84 -3.59
C ASN A 165 -15.54 9.61 -4.48
N GLY A 166 -14.58 8.72 -4.23
CA GLY A 166 -14.39 7.50 -5.02
C GLY A 166 -14.82 6.27 -4.24
N PHE A 167 -14.06 5.94 -3.21
CA PHE A 167 -14.05 4.59 -2.64
C PHE A 167 -15.41 4.15 -2.11
N LEU A 168 -16.11 5.02 -1.36
CA LEU A 168 -17.45 4.72 -0.87
C LEU A 168 -18.48 4.54 -1.99
N HIS A 169 -18.39 5.34 -3.07
CA HIS A 169 -19.24 5.16 -4.24
C HIS A 169 -19.00 3.81 -4.90
N SER A 170 -17.73 3.44 -5.09
CA SER A 170 -17.35 2.15 -5.66
C SER A 170 -17.80 0.99 -4.77
N MET A 171 -17.61 1.07 -3.45
CA MET A 171 -18.09 0.05 -2.51
C MET A 171 -19.61 -0.12 -2.59
N LYS A 172 -20.38 0.98 -2.61
CA LYS A 172 -21.83 0.90 -2.77
C LYS A 172 -22.22 0.24 -4.08
N TYR A 173 -21.54 0.57 -5.17
CA TYR A 173 -21.80 0.00 -6.48
C TYR A 173 -21.40 -1.48 -6.60
N MET A 174 -20.38 -1.90 -5.84
CA MET A 174 -19.99 -3.30 -5.66
C MET A 174 -20.96 -4.08 -4.76
N GLY A 175 -22.01 -3.43 -4.23
CA GLY A 175 -23.06 -4.06 -3.42
C GLY A 175 -22.82 -4.03 -1.90
N PHE A 176 -21.81 -3.29 -1.43
CA PHE A 176 -21.59 -3.13 0.01
C PHE A 176 -22.58 -2.14 0.63
N SER A 177 -22.99 -2.42 1.87
CA SER A 177 -23.85 -1.52 2.64
C SER A 177 -23.01 -0.38 3.25
N VAL A 178 -22.76 0.65 2.44
CA VAL A 178 -22.04 1.87 2.84
C VAL A 178 -22.82 3.11 2.41
N PRO A 179 -22.71 4.23 3.15
CA PRO A 179 -23.17 5.51 2.63
C PRO A 179 -22.31 5.89 1.41
N ALA A 180 -22.91 6.59 0.45
CA ALA A 180 -22.18 7.16 -0.69
C ALA A 180 -22.81 8.51 -1.07
N GLY A 181 -21.99 9.41 -1.60
CA GLY A 181 -22.33 10.80 -1.88
C GLY A 181 -21.65 11.77 -0.92
N ILE A 182 -21.63 13.06 -1.25
CA ILE A 182 -21.12 14.09 -0.34
C ILE A 182 -22.15 14.31 0.77
N SER A 183 -22.01 13.60 1.88
CA SER A 183 -22.94 13.65 3.01
C SER A 183 -22.20 13.44 4.34
N PRO A 184 -22.69 14.02 5.46
CA PRO A 184 -22.12 13.79 6.79
C PRO A 184 -22.07 12.30 7.19
N ALA A 185 -22.98 11.49 6.66
CA ALA A 185 -22.98 10.05 6.88
C ALA A 185 -21.71 9.36 6.35
N CYS A 186 -21.08 9.91 5.31
CA CYS A 186 -19.81 9.39 4.79
C CYS A 186 -18.64 9.71 5.73
N ASP A 187 -18.61 10.92 6.30
CA ASP A 187 -17.61 11.30 7.31
C ASP A 187 -17.71 10.38 8.54
N ASP A 188 -18.93 10.19 9.07
CA ASP A 188 -19.18 9.33 10.23
C ASP A 188 -18.78 7.88 9.98
N TRP A 189 -19.09 7.37 8.78
CA TRP A 189 -18.71 6.02 8.40
C TRP A 189 -17.19 5.88 8.28
N GLU A 190 -16.52 6.80 7.60
CA GLU A 190 -15.07 6.80 7.43
C GLU A 190 -14.38 6.85 8.79
N MET A 191 -14.82 7.74 9.68
CA MET A 191 -14.28 7.84 11.03
C MET A 191 -14.51 6.58 11.86
N ARG A 192 -15.61 5.87 11.65
CA ARG A 192 -15.93 4.64 12.38
C ARG A 192 -15.15 3.42 11.89
N TYR A 193 -14.94 3.28 10.59
CA TYR A 193 -14.40 2.05 9.99
C TYR A 193 -12.98 2.17 9.45
N MET A 194 -12.48 3.38 9.19
CA MET A 194 -11.17 3.61 8.57
C MET A 194 -10.14 4.25 9.50
N THR A 195 -10.36 4.29 10.82
CA THR A 195 -9.44 4.95 11.78
C THR A 195 -8.69 3.99 12.69
N SER A 196 -8.84 2.67 12.53
CA SER A 196 -8.23 1.68 13.41
C SER A 196 -7.70 0.46 12.64
N ILE A 197 -6.76 -0.26 13.25
CA ILE A 197 -6.26 -1.54 12.72
C ILE A 197 -7.38 -2.58 12.64
N ASP A 198 -8.29 -2.60 13.62
CA ASP A 198 -9.46 -3.49 13.61
C ASP A 198 -10.40 -3.15 12.44
N GLY A 199 -10.66 -1.86 12.22
CA GLY A 199 -11.41 -1.38 11.06
C GLY A 199 -10.77 -1.77 9.73
N PHE A 200 -9.45 -1.60 9.61
CA PHE A 200 -8.68 -2.07 8.46
C PHE A 200 -8.85 -3.56 8.19
N ARG A 201 -8.67 -4.42 9.21
CA ARG A 201 -8.80 -5.88 9.08
C ARG A 201 -10.22 -6.27 8.65
N LYS A 202 -11.25 -5.68 9.27
CA LYS A 202 -12.67 -5.95 8.94
C LYS A 202 -13.04 -5.50 7.52
N LEU A 203 -12.57 -4.33 7.10
CA LEU A 203 -12.80 -3.83 5.74
C LEU A 203 -12.08 -4.68 4.71
N ARG A 204 -10.81 -5.04 4.96
CA ARG A 204 -10.06 -5.92 4.09
C ARG A 204 -10.75 -7.28 3.94
N MET A 205 -11.13 -7.91 5.05
CA MET A 205 -11.88 -9.17 5.03
C MET A 205 -13.18 -9.05 4.22
N SER A 206 -13.94 -7.96 4.39
CA SER A 206 -15.16 -7.71 3.62
C SER A 206 -14.88 -7.54 2.12
N LEU A 207 -13.82 -6.81 1.76
CA LEU A 207 -13.45 -6.60 0.35
C LEU A 207 -12.88 -7.87 -0.31
N ASP A 208 -12.24 -8.75 0.47
CA ASP A 208 -11.74 -10.03 -0.02
C ASP A 208 -12.88 -11.00 -0.38
N THR A 209 -14.09 -10.83 0.19
CA THR A 209 -15.27 -11.62 -0.23
C THR A 209 -15.82 -11.21 -1.59
N TYR A 210 -15.44 -10.04 -2.11
CA TYR A 210 -15.90 -9.61 -3.43
C TYR A 210 -15.22 -10.46 -4.52
N PRO A 211 -15.99 -11.09 -5.44
CA PRO A 211 -15.48 -12.16 -6.29
C PRO A 211 -14.67 -11.68 -7.50
N LYS A 212 -14.71 -10.38 -7.83
CA LYS A 212 -14.02 -9.82 -9.00
C LYS A 212 -12.88 -8.92 -8.58
N ASP A 213 -11.87 -8.79 -9.44
CA ASP A 213 -10.74 -7.90 -9.18
C ASP A 213 -11.00 -6.46 -9.63
N ILE A 214 -12.17 -6.19 -10.22
CA ILE A 214 -12.57 -4.87 -10.69
C ILE A 214 -14.06 -4.61 -10.41
N GLU A 215 -14.37 -3.35 -10.12
CA GLU A 215 -15.72 -2.80 -10.04
C GLU A 215 -16.48 -3.01 -11.37
N PRO A 216 -17.79 -3.29 -11.34
CA PRO A 216 -18.55 -3.43 -12.57
C PRO A 216 -18.58 -2.12 -13.37
N PHE A 217 -18.80 -2.24 -14.68
CA PHE A 217 -19.04 -1.09 -15.54
C PHE A 217 -20.38 -0.44 -15.18
N PHE A 218 -20.43 0.90 -15.16
CA PHE A 218 -21.65 1.65 -14.92
C PHE A 218 -22.05 2.34 -16.23
N GLU A 219 -23.13 1.87 -16.84
CA GLU A 219 -23.55 2.27 -18.18
C GLU A 219 -23.86 3.77 -18.25
N GLU A 220 -24.40 4.35 -17.18
CA GLU A 220 -24.78 5.75 -17.07
C GLU A 220 -23.58 6.70 -16.96
N MET A 221 -22.40 6.18 -16.58
CA MET A 221 -21.16 6.96 -16.48
C MET A 221 -19.97 6.16 -17.02
N PRO A 222 -19.91 5.95 -18.35
CA PRO A 222 -18.96 5.02 -18.98
C PRO A 222 -17.50 5.46 -18.86
N LEU A 223 -17.25 6.75 -18.65
CA LEU A 223 -15.90 7.33 -18.53
C LEU A 223 -15.40 7.39 -17.07
N ARG A 224 -16.18 6.92 -16.10
CA ARG A 224 -15.78 7.00 -14.70
C ARG A 224 -14.63 6.02 -14.40
N PRO A 225 -13.68 6.40 -13.54
CA PRO A 225 -12.73 5.46 -13.02
C PRO A 225 -13.41 4.32 -12.25
N ARG A 226 -12.84 3.12 -12.35
CA ARG A 226 -13.32 1.92 -11.66
C ARG A 226 -12.31 1.48 -10.61
N LEU A 227 -12.82 1.06 -9.46
CA LEU A 227 -11.99 0.49 -8.41
C LEU A 227 -11.48 -0.89 -8.85
N CYS A 228 -10.18 -1.15 -8.73
CA CYS A 228 -9.54 -2.37 -9.17
C CYS A 228 -8.43 -2.81 -8.21
N ARG A 229 -8.32 -4.11 -7.95
CA ARG A 229 -7.21 -4.69 -7.17
C ARG A 229 -5.87 -4.58 -7.90
N PHE A 230 -5.92 -4.53 -9.22
CA PHE A 230 -4.76 -4.34 -10.08
C PHE A 230 -4.73 -2.90 -10.64
N TRP A 231 -3.57 -2.46 -11.12
CA TRP A 231 -3.42 -1.16 -11.75
C TRP A 231 -3.90 -1.15 -13.22
N TRP A 232 -4.70 -2.13 -13.63
CA TRP A 232 -5.30 -2.26 -14.96
C TRP A 232 -6.52 -3.18 -14.95
N ASP A 233 -7.36 -3.05 -15.98
CA ASP A 233 -8.40 -4.03 -16.31
C ASP A 233 -7.80 -5.23 -17.07
N ARG A 234 -7.71 -6.38 -16.39
CA ARG A 234 -7.15 -7.61 -16.97
C ARG A 234 -8.00 -8.15 -18.13
N GLU A 235 -9.32 -8.05 -18.05
CA GLU A 235 -10.22 -8.56 -19.10
C GLU A 235 -10.06 -7.74 -20.38
N LEU A 236 -9.86 -6.43 -20.26
CA LEU A 236 -9.62 -5.53 -21.39
C LEU A 236 -8.26 -5.77 -22.07
N ILE A 237 -7.20 -6.05 -21.29
CA ILE A 237 -5.89 -6.40 -21.86
C ILE A 237 -5.94 -7.76 -22.56
N LEU A 238 -6.59 -8.76 -21.96
CA LEU A 238 -6.65 -10.11 -22.55
C LEU A 238 -7.55 -10.18 -23.78
N SER A 239 -8.57 -9.33 -23.88
CA SER A 239 -9.45 -9.25 -25.04
C SER A 239 -8.80 -8.54 -26.23
N SER A 240 -8.06 -7.45 -25.99
CA SER A 240 -7.32 -6.74 -27.04
C SER A 240 -6.20 -7.59 -27.69
N GLN A 241 -5.59 -8.50 -26.93
CA GLN A 241 -4.61 -9.47 -27.45
C GLN A 241 -5.21 -10.62 -28.29
N LYS A 242 -6.52 -10.88 -28.20
CA LYS A 242 -7.19 -11.90 -29.05
C LYS A 242 -7.63 -11.33 -30.40
N THR A 243 -7.66 -10.02 -30.52
CA THR A 243 -8.03 -9.28 -31.74
C THR A 243 -6.83 -8.76 -32.53
N SER A 244 -5.60 -9.09 -32.11
CA SER A 244 -4.35 -8.79 -32.81
C SER A 244 -3.68 -10.09 -33.27
#